data_AF-A0A7W1TNS0-F1
#
_entry.id   AF-A0A7W1TNS0-F1
#
_cell.length_a   1.000
_cell.length_b   1.000
_cell.length_c   1.000
_cell.angle_alpha   90.00
_cell.angle_beta   90.00
_cell.angle_gamma   90.00
#
_symmetry.space_group_name_H-M   'P 1'
#
loop_
_entity.id
_entity.type
_entity.pdbx_description
1 polymer ?
#
loop_
_entity_poly.entity_id
_entity_poly.type
_entity_poly.pdbx_seq_one_letter_code
_entity_poly.pdbx_strand_id
1 'polypeptide(L)'
;MFFRRILVLTVALLALILVVPQHTIHAATNKPILAFYFPWYEDSDWTSGKMSDLPAQLYNGGDQTVLERHLAQASNSGITGFICSWFGPNEPRLTDRCDRLLKATNGSTFTITISPDQAADFTGTLRTPEGMATALQFMRDHWMSSPNWPHIDGRPVVLFWNPQSFGSVAIWRTLQQAVDPGHTWYWVGEGVDFNYLDVFDAQYFFDITWAAEPASAMASYSNHLAAYNTAHNTSKPFVATVMAGYDDRLVRNGHVRDRANGDYYRQAWQTAIDRNARFVIINSWNEWYEGTQIEPSRTYGTQYLDLTHDYAQRFLNNGSAPPIPVGSYTFPQTGQTVSGRLLDYWQHNGGLSVFGLPLDAQAPGQTPDGLFQAQLFERNRLELHPENARPYDVLLGRLGADTLSSQGRPWETLPKEQPKAGCRFFPQTGHNLCEPFLSYWRSHGLDLGQPGITDQEALALFGMPISGVSNERNSSGDTVPTQWFERARFEHHTENPPPYDILLGRLGAESR
;
A
#
# COMPACT_ATOMS: atom_id res chain seq x y z
N MET A 1 49.47 77.70 -27.65
CA MET A 1 49.96 76.31 -27.73
C MET A 1 48.93 75.44 -27.01
N PHE A 2 47.91 74.95 -27.72
CA PHE A 2 47.88 73.65 -28.39
C PHE A 2 47.87 72.42 -27.45
N PHE A 3 46.71 71.74 -27.52
CA PHE A 3 46.44 70.30 -27.40
C PHE A 3 46.29 69.58 -26.04
N ARG A 4 45.01 69.19 -25.83
CA ARG A 4 44.49 67.88 -25.40
C ARG A 4 44.91 67.32 -24.03
N ARG A 5 43.92 67.12 -23.16
CA ARG A 5 43.68 65.85 -22.46
C ARG A 5 42.22 65.75 -21.97
N ILE A 6 41.44 65.03 -22.78
CA ILE A 6 40.42 64.03 -22.45
C ILE A 6 39.66 64.23 -21.13
N LEU A 7 38.37 64.57 -21.31
CA LEU A 7 37.29 64.48 -20.33
C LEU A 7 36.96 63.00 -20.08
N VAL A 8 37.06 62.53 -18.84
CA VAL A 8 36.38 61.31 -18.38
C VAL A 8 35.56 61.69 -17.17
N LEU A 9 34.26 61.88 -17.40
CA LEU A 9 33.24 61.91 -16.35
C LEU A 9 33.03 60.47 -15.87
N THR A 10 33.44 60.19 -14.63
CA THR A 10 33.05 59.00 -13.89
C THR A 10 31.57 59.11 -13.51
N VAL A 11 30.70 58.38 -14.21
CA VAL A 11 29.34 58.09 -13.75
C VAL A 11 29.45 56.99 -12.70
N ALA A 12 29.26 57.34 -11.42
CA ALA A 12 29.06 56.37 -10.36
C ALA A 12 27.64 55.81 -10.46
N LEU A 13 27.49 54.63 -11.07
CA LEU A 13 26.24 53.87 -11.05
C LEU A 13 26.21 53.08 -9.72
N LEU A 14 25.49 53.59 -8.73
CA LEU A 14 25.11 52.80 -7.55
C LEU A 14 24.11 51.74 -8.00
N ALA A 15 24.59 50.53 -8.28
CA ALA A 15 23.75 49.34 -8.39
C ALA A 15 23.33 48.93 -6.98
N LEU A 16 22.12 49.34 -6.58
CA LEU A 16 21.45 48.80 -5.40
C LEU A 16 21.08 47.34 -5.73
N ILE A 17 21.93 46.40 -5.33
CA ILE A 17 21.59 44.97 -5.39
C ILE A 17 20.51 44.74 -4.33
N LEU A 18 19.25 44.81 -4.75
CA LEU A 18 18.15 44.18 -4.03
C LEU A 18 18.44 42.67 -4.05
N VAL A 19 19.00 42.16 -2.95
CA VAL A 19 18.97 40.73 -2.66
C VAL A 19 17.51 40.39 -2.37
N VAL A 20 16.74 40.18 -3.44
CA VAL A 20 15.47 39.46 -3.34
C VAL A 20 15.87 38.04 -2.93
N PRO A 21 15.36 37.50 -1.80
CA PRO A 21 15.54 36.10 -1.54
C PRO A 21 14.87 35.38 -2.70
N GLN A 22 15.65 34.76 -3.57
CA GLN A 22 15.12 33.78 -4.49
C GLN A 22 14.74 32.58 -3.63
N HIS A 23 13.56 32.63 -3.03
CA HIS A 23 12.82 31.43 -2.72
C HIS A 23 12.59 30.77 -4.07
N THR A 24 13.41 29.79 -4.40
CA THR A 24 13.06 28.78 -5.38
C THR A 24 11.82 28.09 -4.84
N ILE A 25 10.65 28.65 -5.14
CA ILE A 25 9.40 27.90 -5.09
C ILE A 25 9.53 26.92 -6.25
N HIS A 26 10.11 25.76 -5.98
CA HIS A 26 9.68 24.58 -6.72
C HIS A 26 8.18 24.49 -6.46
N ALA A 27 7.38 24.77 -7.49
CA ALA A 27 5.99 24.37 -7.49
C ALA A 27 6.00 22.84 -7.40
N ALA A 28 6.04 22.32 -6.17
CA ALA A 28 5.82 20.92 -5.90
C ALA A 28 4.49 20.59 -6.58
N THR A 29 4.51 19.62 -7.48
CA THR A 29 3.29 19.11 -8.10
C THR A 29 2.39 18.60 -6.97
N ASN A 30 1.40 19.40 -6.55
CA ASN A 30 0.40 19.03 -5.54
C ASN A 30 -0.38 17.81 -6.05
N LYS A 31 0.12 16.62 -5.74
CA LYS A 31 -0.52 15.32 -5.96
C LYS A 31 -0.81 14.67 -4.60
N PRO A 32 -1.85 15.11 -3.88
CA PRO A 32 -2.23 14.48 -2.62
C PRO A 32 -2.37 12.96 -2.74
N ILE A 33 -1.95 12.27 -1.69
CA ILE A 33 -2.24 10.86 -1.45
C ILE A 33 -2.96 10.84 -0.11
N LEU A 34 -4.29 10.72 -0.16
CA LEU A 34 -5.16 10.84 1.02
C LEU A 34 -5.74 9.47 1.36
N ALA A 35 -5.66 9.05 2.61
CA ALA A 35 -6.30 7.81 3.06
C ALA A 35 -7.52 8.10 3.94
N PHE A 36 -8.62 7.38 3.72
CA PHE A 36 -9.76 7.40 4.63
C PHE A 36 -9.35 6.88 6.00
N TYR A 37 -9.62 7.67 7.04
CA TYR A 37 -9.27 7.39 8.42
C TYR A 37 -10.53 7.37 9.29
N PHE A 38 -10.68 6.28 10.03
CA PHE A 38 -11.86 6.00 10.85
C PHE A 38 -11.48 6.09 12.33
N PRO A 39 -11.79 7.22 13.00
CA PRO A 39 -11.37 7.47 14.38
C PRO A 39 -12.25 6.76 15.42
N TRP A 40 -13.24 5.96 15.03
CA TRP A 40 -14.32 5.55 15.90
C TRP A 40 -14.06 4.32 16.77
N TYR A 41 -12.95 3.60 16.59
CA TYR A 41 -12.70 2.34 17.29
C TYR A 41 -12.55 2.52 18.80
N GLU A 42 -13.11 1.56 19.53
CA GLU A 42 -12.99 1.36 20.98
C GLU A 42 -12.35 -0.01 21.27
N ASP A 43 -11.82 -0.20 22.48
CA ASP A 43 -11.17 -1.46 22.86
C ASP A 43 -12.09 -2.69 22.73
N SER A 44 -13.40 -2.49 22.93
CA SER A 44 -14.40 -3.55 22.80
C SER A 44 -14.57 -4.06 21.37
N ASP A 45 -14.31 -3.24 20.35
CA ASP A 45 -14.53 -3.61 18.94
C ASP A 45 -13.64 -4.79 18.53
N TRP A 46 -12.43 -4.87 19.07
CA TRP A 46 -11.44 -5.90 18.74
C TRP A 46 -11.80 -7.31 19.22
N THR A 47 -12.86 -7.43 20.03
CA THR A 47 -13.38 -8.72 20.51
C THR A 47 -14.75 -9.07 19.90
N SER A 48 -15.24 -8.26 18.96
CA SER A 48 -16.58 -8.42 18.36
C SER A 48 -16.74 -9.68 17.52
N GLY A 49 -15.64 -10.22 16.97
CA GLY A 49 -15.66 -11.32 16.00
C GLY A 49 -16.23 -10.94 14.63
N LYS A 50 -16.37 -9.63 14.34
CA LYS A 50 -17.00 -9.11 13.13
C LYS A 50 -16.01 -8.61 12.06
N MET A 51 -14.71 -8.73 12.30
CA MET A 51 -13.65 -8.25 11.42
C MET A 51 -12.86 -9.44 10.88
N SER A 52 -12.55 -9.42 9.58
CA SER A 52 -11.79 -10.48 8.90
C SER A 52 -10.32 -10.53 9.31
N ASP A 53 -9.81 -9.45 9.91
CA ASP A 53 -8.45 -9.30 10.41
C ASP A 53 -8.43 -8.31 11.59
N LEU A 54 -7.29 -8.20 12.27
CA LEU A 54 -7.10 -7.31 13.42
C LEU A 54 -5.81 -6.49 13.30
N PRO A 55 -5.73 -5.31 13.95
CA PRO A 55 -4.51 -4.53 13.99
C PRO A 55 -3.39 -5.30 14.68
N ALA A 56 -2.15 -5.06 14.23
CA ALA A 56 -0.95 -5.65 14.81
C ALA A 56 -0.85 -5.33 16.32
N GLN A 57 -1.34 -4.16 16.72
CA GLN A 57 -1.53 -3.77 18.12
C GLN A 57 -2.91 -3.14 18.28
N LEU A 58 -3.77 -3.76 19.09
CA LEU A 58 -5.11 -3.28 19.44
C LEU A 58 -5.05 -1.89 20.10
N TYR A 59 -6.07 -1.06 19.89
CA TYR A 59 -6.03 0.34 20.29
C TYR A 59 -7.40 0.97 20.55
N ASN A 60 -7.43 2.04 21.34
CA ASN A 60 -8.53 3.00 21.31
C ASN A 60 -8.25 4.10 20.28
N GLY A 61 -9.22 4.42 19.43
CA GLY A 61 -9.07 5.41 18.37
C GLY A 61 -8.80 6.84 18.86
N GLY A 62 -8.99 7.13 20.16
CA GLY A 62 -8.73 8.43 20.77
C GLY A 62 -7.38 8.57 21.50
N ASP A 63 -6.60 7.49 21.57
CA ASP A 63 -5.32 7.49 22.29
C ASP A 63 -4.24 8.27 21.52
N GLN A 64 -3.61 9.21 22.21
CA GLN A 64 -2.61 10.10 21.60
C GLN A 64 -1.45 9.33 20.94
N THR A 65 -0.93 8.31 21.62
CA THR A 65 0.18 7.49 21.14
C THR A 65 -0.19 6.66 19.90
N VAL A 66 -1.47 6.30 19.76
CA VAL A 66 -2.00 5.57 18.60
C VAL A 66 -2.11 6.51 17.41
N LEU A 67 -2.65 7.71 17.61
CA LEU A 67 -2.74 8.73 16.56
C LEU A 67 -1.35 9.10 16.03
N GLU A 68 -0.38 9.33 16.92
CA GLU A 68 1.02 9.63 16.55
C GLU A 68 1.67 8.47 15.77
N ARG A 69 1.45 7.23 16.21
CA ARG A 69 1.91 6.02 15.50
C ARG A 69 1.33 5.95 14.09
N HIS A 70 0.02 6.17 13.93
CA HIS A 70 -0.65 6.11 12.63
C HIS A 70 -0.12 7.20 11.68
N LEU A 71 0.03 8.43 12.18
CA LEU A 71 0.61 9.53 11.41
C LEU A 71 2.04 9.22 10.96
N ALA A 72 2.88 8.70 11.86
CA ALA A 72 4.25 8.32 11.53
C ALA A 72 4.30 7.20 10.48
N GLN A 73 3.51 6.14 10.64
CA GLN A 73 3.45 5.03 9.70
C GLN A 73 2.94 5.46 8.31
N ALA A 74 1.86 6.24 8.26
CA ALA A 74 1.31 6.77 7.02
C ALA A 74 2.25 7.75 6.32
N SER A 75 2.86 8.67 7.07
CA SER A 75 3.81 9.62 6.50
C SER A 75 5.05 8.90 5.95
N ASN A 76 5.56 7.88 6.65
CA ASN A 76 6.71 7.09 6.19
C ASN A 76 6.38 6.24 4.94
N SER A 77 5.12 5.85 4.75
CA SER A 77 4.67 5.17 3.53
C SER A 77 4.34 6.13 2.39
N GLY A 78 4.56 7.44 2.53
CA GLY A 78 4.34 8.42 1.47
C GLY A 78 2.89 8.90 1.34
N ILE A 79 2.00 8.52 2.26
CA ILE A 79 0.68 9.15 2.39
C ILE A 79 0.89 10.59 2.82
N THR A 80 0.20 11.53 2.17
CA THR A 80 0.36 12.97 2.45
C THR A 80 -0.70 13.49 3.42
N GLY A 81 -1.79 12.76 3.59
CA GLY A 81 -2.84 13.16 4.52
C GLY A 81 -3.89 12.11 4.81
N PHE A 82 -4.71 12.39 5.82
CA PHE A 82 -5.89 11.60 6.15
C PHE A 82 -7.19 12.37 5.91
N ILE A 83 -8.23 11.60 5.59
CA ILE A 83 -9.62 12.04 5.52
C ILE A 83 -10.32 11.49 6.77
N CYS A 84 -10.42 12.30 7.82
CA CYS A 84 -11.04 11.88 9.08
C CYS A 84 -12.57 11.83 8.92
N SER A 85 -13.17 10.64 9.07
CA SER A 85 -14.64 10.51 9.04
C SER A 85 -15.28 11.11 10.30
N TRP A 86 -16.35 11.88 10.12
CA TRP A 86 -16.96 12.67 11.19
C TRP A 86 -18.50 12.74 11.06
N PHE A 87 -19.21 12.56 12.17
CA PHE A 87 -20.69 12.53 12.22
C PHE A 87 -21.33 13.88 12.57
N GLY A 88 -20.57 14.97 12.43
CA GLY A 88 -21.06 16.31 12.72
C GLY A 88 -20.87 16.74 14.18
N PRO A 89 -21.19 18.01 14.49
CA PRO A 89 -20.83 18.64 15.76
C PRO A 89 -21.59 18.09 16.97
N ASN A 90 -22.66 17.32 16.74
CA ASN A 90 -23.45 16.69 17.79
C ASN A 90 -22.89 15.32 18.23
N GLU A 91 -21.77 14.87 17.64
CA GLU A 91 -20.96 13.75 18.13
C GLU A 91 -19.59 14.31 18.61
N PRO A 92 -19.48 14.67 19.91
CA PRO A 92 -18.29 15.32 20.44
C PRO A 92 -17.07 14.39 20.49
N ARG A 93 -17.26 13.08 20.56
CA ARG A 93 -16.16 12.11 20.63
C ARG A 93 -15.38 12.09 19.32
N LEU A 94 -16.06 12.03 18.17
CA LEU A 94 -15.39 12.09 16.87
C LEU A 94 -14.83 13.49 16.58
N THR A 95 -15.52 14.54 17.03
CA THR A 95 -15.01 15.92 16.96
C THR A 95 -13.67 16.02 17.69
N ASP A 96 -13.59 15.57 18.95
CA ASP A 96 -12.38 15.58 19.76
C ASP A 96 -11.25 14.72 19.17
N ARG A 97 -11.59 13.57 18.56
CA ARG A 97 -10.60 12.69 17.93
C ARG A 97 -10.03 13.27 16.64
N CYS A 98 -10.85 13.84 15.75
CA CYS A 98 -10.34 14.56 14.58
C CYS A 98 -9.53 15.81 15.00
N ASP A 99 -9.93 16.50 16.08
CA ASP A 99 -9.17 17.59 16.71
C ASP A 99 -7.75 17.15 17.11
N ARG A 100 -7.65 16.03 17.82
CA ARG A 100 -6.36 15.47 18.26
C ARG A 100 -5.52 15.02 17.08
N LEU A 101 -6.13 14.36 16.10
CA LEU A 101 -5.44 13.91 14.90
C LEU A 101 -4.87 15.11 14.12
N LEU A 102 -5.63 16.18 13.91
CA LEU A 102 -5.16 17.40 13.28
C LEU A 102 -4.04 18.07 14.09
N LYS A 103 -4.21 18.21 15.41
CA LYS A 103 -3.18 18.79 16.29
C LYS A 103 -1.88 17.98 16.31
N ALA A 104 -1.97 16.65 16.20
CA ALA A 104 -0.80 15.77 16.15
C ALA A 104 0.03 15.93 14.86
N THR A 105 -0.49 16.63 13.83
CA THR A 105 0.28 16.98 12.63
C THR A 105 1.12 18.26 12.78
N ASN A 106 0.99 19.00 13.89
CA ASN A 106 1.71 20.25 14.11
C ASN A 106 3.23 20.08 13.93
N GLY A 107 3.83 20.91 13.10
CA GLY A 107 5.27 20.85 12.79
C GLY A 107 5.64 19.81 11.72
N SER A 108 4.65 19.12 11.13
CA SER A 108 4.83 18.25 9.96
C SER A 108 4.20 18.85 8.70
N THR A 109 4.45 18.23 7.54
CA THR A 109 3.75 18.53 6.28
C THR A 109 2.53 17.63 6.05
N PHE A 110 2.22 16.72 6.97
CA PHE A 110 1.08 15.81 6.85
C PHE A 110 -0.21 16.60 7.05
N THR A 111 -1.21 16.34 6.22
CA THR A 111 -2.46 17.12 6.23
C THR A 111 -3.66 16.31 6.72
N ILE A 112 -4.61 16.95 7.39
CA ILE A 112 -5.89 16.32 7.76
C ILE A 112 -7.02 17.16 7.19
N THR A 113 -7.89 16.51 6.42
CA THR A 113 -9.22 17.02 6.08
C THR A 113 -10.25 16.18 6.78
N ILE A 114 -11.46 16.73 6.94
CA ILE A 114 -12.56 16.07 7.63
C ILE A 114 -13.70 15.87 6.64
N SER A 115 -14.26 14.66 6.62
CA SER A 115 -15.39 14.29 5.77
C SER A 115 -16.64 14.20 6.64
N PRO A 116 -17.63 15.08 6.47
CA PRO A 116 -18.94 14.89 7.08
C PRO A 116 -19.58 13.64 6.47
N ASP A 117 -19.77 12.60 7.27
CA ASP A 117 -20.31 11.31 6.83
C ASP A 117 -21.81 11.24 7.12
N GLN A 118 -22.59 11.82 6.22
CA GLN A 118 -24.04 11.93 6.38
C GLN A 118 -24.78 10.59 6.32
N ALA A 119 -24.17 9.58 5.69
CA ALA A 119 -24.82 8.28 5.52
C ALA A 119 -24.55 7.35 6.72
N ALA A 120 -23.43 7.51 7.43
CA ALA A 120 -23.17 6.84 8.71
C ALA A 120 -23.61 7.65 9.94
N ASP A 121 -23.89 8.96 9.80
CA ASP A 121 -24.35 9.80 10.91
C ASP A 121 -25.67 9.27 11.52
N PHE A 122 -25.55 8.80 12.77
CA PHE A 122 -26.66 8.32 13.59
C PHE A 122 -27.31 9.42 14.43
N THR A 123 -26.68 10.59 14.56
CA THR A 123 -27.27 11.76 15.23
C THR A 123 -28.36 12.41 14.35
N GLY A 124 -28.28 12.20 13.03
CA GLY A 124 -29.21 12.75 12.05
C GLY A 124 -28.92 14.21 11.67
N THR A 125 -27.91 14.83 12.28
CA THR A 125 -27.50 16.22 12.06
C THR A 125 -27.10 16.46 10.60
N LEU A 126 -26.40 15.52 10.00
CA LEU A 126 -25.91 15.63 8.63
C LEU A 126 -26.95 15.23 7.57
N ARG A 127 -28.17 14.86 7.98
CA ARG A 127 -29.22 14.37 7.06
C ARG A 127 -30.15 15.47 6.53
N THR A 128 -29.98 16.72 6.96
CA THR A 128 -30.77 17.87 6.50
C THR A 128 -29.89 18.95 5.87
N PRO A 129 -30.41 19.76 4.92
CA PRO A 129 -29.72 20.93 4.37
C PRO A 129 -29.17 21.88 5.43
N GLU A 130 -29.98 22.22 6.43
CA GLU A 130 -29.61 23.15 7.50
C GLU A 130 -28.54 22.57 8.41
N GLY A 131 -28.65 21.28 8.75
CA GLY A 131 -27.70 20.61 9.62
C GLY A 131 -26.35 20.37 8.96
N MET A 132 -26.34 19.96 7.67
CA MET A 132 -25.12 19.89 6.88
C MET A 132 -24.48 21.28 6.69
N ALA A 133 -25.27 22.32 6.42
CA ALA A 133 -24.75 23.69 6.32
C ALA A 133 -24.09 24.14 7.63
N THR A 134 -24.71 23.85 8.76
CA THR A 134 -24.17 24.13 10.10
C THR A 134 -22.86 23.38 10.34
N ALA A 135 -22.79 22.10 9.96
CA ALA A 135 -21.57 21.30 10.09
C ALA A 135 -20.42 21.83 9.21
N LEU A 136 -20.70 22.24 7.97
CA LEU A 136 -19.69 22.84 7.10
C LEU A 136 -19.20 24.21 7.60
N GLN A 137 -20.09 25.04 8.16
CA GLN A 137 -19.71 26.28 8.81
C GLN A 137 -18.83 26.03 10.03
N PHE A 138 -19.17 25.02 10.84
CA PHE A 138 -18.32 24.59 11.96
C PHE A 138 -16.93 24.17 11.47
N MET A 139 -16.84 23.34 10.42
CA MET A 139 -15.56 22.92 9.84
C MET A 139 -14.71 24.11 9.39
N ARG A 140 -15.34 25.09 8.70
CA ARG A 140 -14.67 26.32 8.26
C ARG A 140 -14.04 27.07 9.43
N ASP A 141 -14.84 27.31 10.46
CA ASP A 141 -14.45 28.20 11.55
C ASP A 141 -13.50 27.51 12.54
N HIS A 142 -13.59 26.17 12.67
CA HIS A 142 -12.86 25.39 13.68
C HIS A 142 -11.59 24.70 13.14
N TRP A 143 -11.59 24.22 11.89
CA TRP A 143 -10.48 23.39 11.37
C TRP A 143 -9.79 23.93 10.12
N MET A 144 -10.54 24.52 9.18
CA MET A 144 -10.02 24.84 7.84
C MET A 144 -8.92 25.92 7.83
N SER A 145 -8.76 26.69 8.91
CA SER A 145 -7.67 27.66 9.07
C SER A 145 -6.34 27.02 9.50
N SER A 146 -6.32 25.72 9.81
CA SER A 146 -5.10 25.01 10.19
C SER A 146 -4.07 25.03 9.04
N PRO A 147 -2.77 25.26 9.33
CA PRO A 147 -1.72 25.15 8.33
C PRO A 147 -1.58 23.72 7.76
N ASN A 148 -2.09 22.72 8.48
CA ASN A 148 -2.11 21.31 8.06
C ASN A 148 -3.45 20.90 7.41
N TRP A 149 -4.29 21.85 6.98
CA TRP A 149 -5.43 21.54 6.13
C TRP A 149 -4.97 21.39 4.66
N PRO A 150 -5.38 20.34 3.93
CA PRO A 150 -4.92 20.14 2.55
C PRO A 150 -5.49 21.19 1.60
N HIS A 151 -4.69 21.60 0.63
CA HIS A 151 -5.07 22.56 -0.40
C HIS A 151 -4.79 22.02 -1.81
N ILE A 152 -5.74 22.21 -2.73
CA ILE A 152 -5.57 21.96 -4.17
C ILE A 152 -5.85 23.28 -4.90
N ASP A 153 -4.91 23.69 -5.76
CA ASP A 153 -4.95 24.97 -6.48
C ASP A 153 -5.16 26.18 -5.54
N GLY A 154 -4.57 26.10 -4.33
CA GLY A 154 -4.68 27.14 -3.30
C GLY A 154 -6.01 27.15 -2.53
N ARG A 155 -6.94 26.24 -2.83
CA ARG A 155 -8.25 26.13 -2.17
C ARG A 155 -8.27 25.00 -1.14
N PRO A 156 -8.82 25.21 0.07
CA PRO A 156 -8.90 24.16 1.08
C PRO A 156 -9.83 23.04 0.61
N VAL A 157 -9.38 21.79 0.75
CA VAL A 157 -10.10 20.62 0.25
C VAL A 157 -11.16 20.18 1.25
N VAL A 158 -12.35 19.84 0.78
CA VAL A 158 -13.40 19.17 1.56
C VAL A 158 -13.90 17.98 0.75
N LEU A 159 -13.99 16.81 1.39
CA LEU A 159 -14.44 15.58 0.75
C LEU A 159 -15.77 15.11 1.32
N PHE A 160 -16.59 14.51 0.47
CA PHE A 160 -17.93 14.06 0.81
C PHE A 160 -18.11 12.62 0.34
N TRP A 161 -18.33 11.71 1.28
CA TRP A 161 -18.72 10.34 0.96
C TRP A 161 -20.20 10.29 0.58
N ASN A 162 -20.54 9.55 -0.47
CA ASN A 162 -21.90 9.27 -0.93
C ASN A 162 -22.84 10.52 -1.04
N PRO A 163 -22.48 11.59 -1.78
CA PRO A 163 -23.28 12.82 -1.86
C PRO A 163 -24.71 12.58 -2.38
N GLN A 164 -24.91 11.55 -3.21
CA GLN A 164 -26.23 11.13 -3.69
C GLN A 164 -27.19 10.67 -2.59
N SER A 165 -26.68 10.19 -1.44
CA SER A 165 -27.51 9.86 -0.27
C SER A 165 -28.12 11.09 0.40
N PHE A 166 -27.50 12.27 0.23
CA PHE A 166 -27.97 13.51 0.83
C PHE A 166 -29.06 14.17 -0.02
N GLY A 167 -28.90 14.16 -1.34
CA GLY A 167 -29.85 14.81 -2.23
C GLY A 167 -29.29 15.07 -3.63
N SER A 168 -30.13 15.66 -4.47
CA SER A 168 -29.81 15.96 -5.86
C SER A 168 -28.74 17.05 -6.02
N VAL A 169 -28.20 17.18 -7.25
CA VAL A 169 -27.28 18.26 -7.65
C VAL A 169 -27.83 19.66 -7.29
N ALA A 170 -29.14 19.88 -7.38
CA ALA A 170 -29.77 21.16 -7.02
C ALA A 170 -29.70 21.47 -5.51
N ILE A 171 -29.81 20.44 -4.67
CA ILE A 171 -29.66 20.57 -3.21
C ILE A 171 -28.21 20.91 -2.89
N TRP A 172 -27.25 20.20 -3.47
CA TRP A 172 -25.82 20.49 -3.30
C TRP A 172 -25.44 21.88 -3.77
N ARG A 173 -26.01 22.36 -4.89
CA ARG A 173 -25.79 23.73 -5.38
C ARG A 173 -26.29 24.78 -4.38
N THR A 174 -27.49 24.57 -3.82
CA THR A 174 -28.03 25.44 -2.78
C THR A 174 -27.14 25.46 -1.54
N LEU A 175 -26.66 24.29 -1.11
CA LEU A 175 -25.78 24.14 0.04
C LEU A 175 -24.45 24.87 -0.19
N GLN A 176 -23.78 24.65 -1.32
CA GLN A 176 -22.54 25.34 -1.67
C GLN A 176 -22.73 26.86 -1.70
N GLN A 177 -23.81 27.36 -2.30
CA GLN A 177 -24.12 28.80 -2.29
C GLN A 177 -24.32 29.35 -0.86
N ALA A 178 -24.84 28.55 0.06
CA ALA A 178 -25.04 28.97 1.45
C ALA A 178 -23.74 29.00 2.27
N VAL A 179 -22.81 28.07 2.04
CA VAL A 179 -21.61 27.91 2.88
C VAL A 179 -20.31 28.43 2.24
N ASP A 180 -20.23 28.38 0.91
CA ASP A 180 -19.08 28.76 0.09
C ASP A 180 -19.55 29.48 -1.20
N PRO A 181 -20.25 30.64 -1.09
CA PRO A 181 -20.82 31.35 -2.24
C PRO A 181 -19.77 31.83 -3.26
N GLY A 182 -18.52 31.99 -2.83
CA GLY A 182 -17.40 32.36 -3.67
C GLY A 182 -16.72 31.16 -4.35
N HIS A 183 -17.16 29.94 -4.08
CA HIS A 183 -16.53 28.69 -4.56
C HIS A 183 -15.03 28.67 -4.26
N THR A 184 -14.70 29.06 -3.02
CA THR A 184 -13.32 29.22 -2.53
C THR A 184 -12.74 27.93 -2.00
N TRP A 185 -13.55 26.90 -1.76
CA TRP A 185 -13.10 25.57 -1.34
C TRP A 185 -12.95 24.66 -2.56
N TYR A 186 -12.23 23.54 -2.39
CA TYR A 186 -12.11 22.49 -3.38
C TYR A 186 -13.00 21.31 -2.97
N TRP A 187 -14.17 21.19 -3.62
CA TRP A 187 -15.20 20.21 -3.26
C TRP A 187 -14.96 18.89 -3.99
N VAL A 188 -14.78 17.80 -3.26
CA VAL A 188 -14.59 16.46 -3.82
C VAL A 188 -15.73 15.55 -3.41
N GLY A 189 -16.50 15.08 -4.37
CA GLY A 189 -17.63 14.18 -4.12
C GLY A 189 -17.28 12.72 -4.43
N GLU A 190 -17.80 11.79 -3.66
CA GLU A 190 -17.83 10.39 -4.08
C GLU A 190 -18.85 10.18 -5.20
N GLY A 191 -18.64 9.17 -6.04
CA GLY A 191 -19.69 8.58 -6.85
C GLY A 191 -19.33 8.36 -8.32
N VAL A 192 -20.24 7.68 -9.01
CA VAL A 192 -20.17 7.37 -10.45
C VAL A 192 -21.18 8.17 -11.29
N ASP A 193 -22.06 8.93 -10.65
CA ASP A 193 -22.93 9.90 -11.33
C ASP A 193 -22.16 11.22 -11.51
N PHE A 194 -21.62 11.42 -12.72
CA PHE A 194 -20.83 12.59 -13.06
C PHE A 194 -21.63 13.90 -13.16
N ASN A 195 -22.97 13.87 -13.06
CA ASN A 195 -23.75 15.11 -13.01
C ASN A 195 -23.45 15.96 -11.77
N TYR A 196 -22.91 15.35 -10.70
CA TYR A 196 -22.47 16.10 -9.52
C TYR A 196 -21.23 16.96 -9.79
N LEU A 197 -20.46 16.73 -10.85
CA LEU A 197 -19.35 17.61 -11.25
C LEU A 197 -19.81 19.03 -11.67
N ASP A 198 -21.11 19.26 -11.81
CA ASP A 198 -21.69 20.59 -11.95
C ASP A 198 -21.62 21.44 -10.67
N VAL A 199 -21.34 20.81 -9.52
CA VAL A 199 -21.17 21.46 -8.20
C VAL A 199 -19.80 21.16 -7.61
N PHE A 200 -19.30 19.94 -7.80
CA PHE A 200 -18.03 19.48 -7.25
C PHE A 200 -16.86 19.73 -8.23
N ASP A 201 -15.68 20.02 -7.69
CA ASP A 201 -14.45 20.22 -8.46
C ASP A 201 -13.89 18.91 -9.01
N ALA A 202 -14.07 17.82 -8.26
CA ALA A 202 -13.64 16.49 -8.64
C ALA A 202 -14.59 15.44 -8.05
N GLN A 203 -14.55 14.23 -8.63
CA GLN A 203 -15.17 13.06 -8.05
C GLN A 203 -14.20 11.88 -7.98
N TYR A 204 -14.45 10.99 -7.04
CA TYR A 204 -13.72 9.75 -6.86
C TYR A 204 -14.67 8.56 -6.68
N PHE A 205 -14.20 7.35 -6.99
CA PHE A 205 -14.99 6.13 -6.90
C PHE A 205 -14.60 5.34 -5.65
N PHE A 206 -15.41 5.36 -4.58
CA PHE A 206 -14.97 4.86 -3.27
C PHE A 206 -14.74 3.34 -3.22
N ASP A 207 -15.58 2.53 -3.87
CA ASP A 207 -15.50 1.07 -3.84
C ASP A 207 -15.29 0.47 -5.22
N ILE A 208 -14.06 0.02 -5.49
CA ILE A 208 -13.66 -0.63 -6.75
C ILE A 208 -13.73 -2.16 -6.68
N THR A 209 -14.15 -2.73 -5.55
CA THR A 209 -13.96 -4.17 -5.23
C THR A 209 -14.96 -5.09 -5.92
N TRP A 210 -16.03 -4.53 -6.49
CA TRP A 210 -16.98 -5.25 -7.34
C TRP A 210 -16.38 -5.71 -8.66
N ALA A 211 -15.36 -5.02 -9.17
CA ALA A 211 -14.62 -5.49 -10.33
C ALA A 211 -13.59 -6.56 -9.93
N ALA A 212 -13.45 -7.59 -10.77
CA ALA A 212 -12.40 -8.60 -10.59
C ALA A 212 -11.00 -7.97 -10.66
N GLU A 213 -10.79 -7.10 -11.65
CA GLU A 213 -9.54 -6.36 -11.86
C GLU A 213 -9.73 -4.87 -11.52
N PRO A 214 -8.98 -4.32 -10.54
CA PRO A 214 -9.14 -2.93 -10.12
C PRO A 214 -8.71 -1.96 -11.23
N ALA A 215 -7.73 -2.35 -12.05
CA ALA A 215 -7.31 -1.59 -13.22
C ALA A 215 -8.48 -1.38 -14.20
N SER A 216 -9.34 -2.39 -14.37
CA SER A 216 -10.51 -2.29 -15.24
C SER A 216 -11.55 -1.32 -14.68
N ALA A 217 -11.81 -1.36 -13.36
CA ALA A 217 -12.74 -0.42 -12.72
C ALA A 217 -12.28 1.03 -12.88
N MET A 218 -11.03 1.32 -12.53
CA MET A 218 -10.50 2.69 -12.56
C MET A 218 -10.24 3.19 -13.98
N ALA A 219 -9.86 2.33 -14.93
CA ALA A 219 -9.79 2.68 -16.34
C ALA A 219 -11.18 3.01 -16.90
N SER A 220 -12.20 2.21 -16.56
CA SER A 220 -13.59 2.50 -16.93
C SER A 220 -14.04 3.84 -16.36
N TYR A 221 -13.81 4.10 -15.08
CA TYR A 221 -14.13 5.37 -14.43
C TYR A 221 -13.45 6.57 -15.13
N SER A 222 -12.15 6.45 -15.43
CA SER A 222 -11.38 7.47 -16.16
C SER A 222 -11.97 7.75 -17.56
N ASN A 223 -12.38 6.70 -18.29
CA ASN A 223 -12.99 6.86 -19.62
C ASN A 223 -14.36 7.56 -19.55
N HIS A 224 -15.19 7.23 -18.55
CA HIS A 224 -16.48 7.89 -18.35
C HIS A 224 -16.30 9.37 -17.95
N LEU A 225 -15.31 9.69 -17.12
CA LEU A 225 -14.94 11.07 -16.81
C LEU A 225 -14.50 11.84 -18.07
N ALA A 226 -13.69 11.22 -18.93
CA ALA A 226 -13.27 11.83 -20.20
C ALA A 226 -14.47 12.11 -21.13
N ALA A 227 -15.45 11.20 -21.17
CA ALA A 227 -16.70 11.40 -21.90
C ALA A 227 -17.52 12.56 -21.31
N TYR A 228 -17.64 12.65 -19.98
CA TYR A 228 -18.29 13.79 -19.31
C TYR A 228 -17.60 15.12 -19.67
N ASN A 229 -16.27 15.18 -19.56
CA ASN A 229 -15.48 16.37 -19.88
C ASN A 229 -15.68 16.80 -21.34
N THR A 230 -15.72 15.85 -22.27
CA THR A 230 -15.98 16.12 -23.69
C THR A 230 -17.39 16.66 -23.91
N ALA A 231 -18.41 16.05 -23.29
CA ALA A 231 -19.80 16.43 -23.46
C ALA A 231 -20.12 17.82 -22.86
N HIS A 232 -19.44 18.20 -21.78
CA HIS A 232 -19.69 19.44 -21.04
C HIS A 232 -18.65 20.54 -21.31
N ASN A 233 -17.66 20.28 -22.17
CA ASN A 233 -16.54 21.18 -22.44
C ASN A 233 -15.81 21.61 -21.14
N THR A 234 -15.53 20.63 -20.28
CA THR A 234 -14.85 20.81 -18.99
C THR A 234 -13.53 20.03 -18.95
N SER A 235 -12.74 20.23 -17.88
CA SER A 235 -11.45 19.56 -17.67
C SER A 235 -11.33 19.05 -16.22
N LYS A 236 -12.38 18.38 -15.74
CA LYS A 236 -12.42 17.83 -14.39
C LYS A 236 -11.32 16.76 -14.22
N PRO A 237 -10.55 16.79 -13.12
CA PRO A 237 -9.40 15.93 -12.96
C PRO A 237 -9.80 14.50 -12.60
N PHE A 238 -9.01 13.53 -13.08
CA PHE A 238 -9.13 12.15 -12.66
C PHE A 238 -8.56 11.96 -11.25
N VAL A 239 -9.39 11.45 -10.33
CA VAL A 239 -8.98 11.02 -8.99
C VAL A 239 -8.96 9.50 -8.99
N ALA A 240 -7.83 8.92 -8.58
CA ALA A 240 -7.71 7.48 -8.52
C ALA A 240 -8.05 6.95 -7.12
N THR A 241 -8.80 5.87 -7.05
CA THR A 241 -9.00 5.12 -5.82
C THR A 241 -8.12 3.88 -5.81
N VAL A 242 -7.49 3.60 -4.67
CA VAL A 242 -6.67 2.42 -4.45
C VAL A 242 -7.17 1.69 -3.21
N MET A 243 -7.44 0.38 -3.34
CA MET A 243 -7.93 -0.49 -2.26
C MET A 243 -7.11 -1.76 -2.18
N ALA A 244 -6.80 -2.23 -0.98
CA ALA A 244 -6.00 -3.43 -0.79
C ALA A 244 -6.78 -4.72 -1.08
N GLY A 245 -8.10 -4.67 -0.93
CA GLY A 245 -9.08 -5.74 -1.06
C GLY A 245 -10.28 -5.39 -0.20
N TYR A 246 -11.13 -6.37 0.12
CA TYR A 246 -12.37 -6.16 0.87
C TYR A 246 -12.88 -7.48 1.46
N ASP A 247 -13.41 -7.46 2.68
CA ASP A 247 -14.14 -8.59 3.28
C ASP A 247 -15.03 -8.11 4.44
N ASP A 248 -16.33 -8.04 4.18
CA ASP A 248 -17.36 -7.64 5.15
C ASP A 248 -18.29 -8.79 5.57
N ARG A 249 -17.94 -10.04 5.23
CA ARG A 249 -18.80 -11.22 5.49
C ARG A 249 -19.10 -11.45 6.96
N LEU A 250 -18.22 -10.96 7.84
CA LEU A 250 -18.36 -11.12 9.30
C LEU A 250 -19.21 -10.03 9.95
N VAL A 251 -19.43 -8.90 9.26
CA VAL A 251 -20.31 -7.83 9.75
C VAL A 251 -21.68 -7.84 9.06
N ARG A 252 -21.76 -8.32 7.81
CA ARG A 252 -22.99 -8.44 7.02
C ARG A 252 -22.91 -9.58 6.01
N ASN A 253 -24.03 -9.94 5.38
CA ASN A 253 -24.06 -10.91 4.28
C ASN A 253 -23.53 -10.29 2.97
N GLY A 254 -22.30 -9.77 3.00
CA GLY A 254 -21.68 -9.05 1.89
C GLY A 254 -20.70 -9.92 1.09
N HIS A 255 -19.61 -9.33 0.59
CA HIS A 255 -18.71 -9.94 -0.40
C HIS A 255 -17.24 -9.86 0.01
N VAL A 256 -16.41 -10.54 -0.79
CA VAL A 256 -14.97 -10.58 -0.62
C VAL A 256 -14.32 -10.18 -1.92
N ARG A 257 -13.28 -9.36 -1.80
CA ARG A 257 -12.24 -9.18 -2.79
C ARG A 257 -10.92 -9.59 -2.18
N ASP A 258 -10.40 -10.72 -2.65
CA ASP A 258 -9.07 -11.18 -2.30
C ASP A 258 -8.04 -10.10 -2.62
N ARG A 259 -7.10 -9.90 -1.70
CA ARG A 259 -6.00 -8.97 -1.89
C ARG A 259 -4.96 -9.48 -2.90
N ALA A 260 -5.05 -10.75 -3.28
CA ALA A 260 -4.19 -11.42 -4.25
C ALA A 260 -2.70 -11.20 -3.95
N ASN A 261 -2.31 -11.43 -2.69
CA ASN A 261 -0.96 -11.16 -2.18
C ASN A 261 -0.42 -9.73 -2.48
N GLY A 262 -1.32 -8.75 -2.58
CA GLY A 262 -1.00 -7.36 -2.88
C GLY A 262 -1.19 -6.97 -4.34
N ASP A 263 -1.39 -7.90 -5.27
CA ASP A 263 -1.49 -7.59 -6.70
C ASP A 263 -2.71 -6.73 -7.02
N TYR A 264 -3.83 -6.95 -6.33
CA TYR A 264 -5.00 -6.08 -6.44
C TYR A 264 -4.65 -4.61 -6.11
N TYR A 265 -3.88 -4.39 -5.03
CA TYR A 265 -3.41 -3.07 -4.63
C TYR A 265 -2.42 -2.46 -5.64
N ARG A 266 -1.47 -3.26 -6.13
CA ARG A 266 -0.46 -2.85 -7.13
C ARG A 266 -1.11 -2.37 -8.43
N GLN A 267 -2.09 -3.12 -8.93
CA GLN A 267 -2.79 -2.78 -10.17
C GLN A 267 -3.59 -1.47 -10.05
N ALA A 268 -4.23 -1.23 -8.90
CA ALA A 268 -4.94 0.02 -8.65
C ALA A 268 -3.97 1.22 -8.64
N TRP A 269 -2.82 1.08 -7.97
CA TRP A 269 -1.76 2.09 -7.98
C TRP A 269 -1.18 2.33 -9.37
N GLN A 270 -0.91 1.26 -10.13
CA GLN A 270 -0.38 1.38 -11.48
C GLN A 270 -1.34 2.16 -12.38
N THR A 271 -2.65 1.93 -12.22
CA THR A 271 -3.68 2.70 -12.95
C THR A 271 -3.67 4.18 -12.57
N ALA A 272 -3.44 4.52 -11.30
CA ALA A 272 -3.30 5.92 -10.87
C ALA A 272 -2.11 6.61 -11.55
N ILE A 273 -0.99 5.90 -11.71
CA ILE A 273 0.22 6.39 -12.40
C ILE A 273 -0.04 6.53 -13.90
N ASP A 274 -0.48 5.46 -14.56
CA ASP A 274 -0.65 5.39 -16.01
C ASP A 274 -1.67 6.40 -16.53
N ARG A 275 -2.72 6.66 -15.75
CA ARG A 275 -3.76 7.65 -16.07
C ARG A 275 -3.44 9.05 -15.56
N ASN A 276 -2.25 9.26 -15.01
CA ASN A 276 -1.77 10.52 -14.45
C ASN A 276 -2.81 11.17 -13.52
N ALA A 277 -3.28 10.42 -12.53
CA ALA A 277 -4.26 10.91 -11.58
C ALA A 277 -3.80 12.22 -10.90
N ARG A 278 -4.75 13.13 -10.68
CA ARG A 278 -4.47 14.42 -10.02
C ARG A 278 -4.17 14.23 -8.53
N PHE A 279 -4.87 13.30 -7.88
CA PHE A 279 -4.57 12.80 -6.55
C PHE A 279 -5.10 11.37 -6.39
N VAL A 280 -4.62 10.71 -5.34
CA VAL A 280 -5.00 9.35 -4.97
C VAL A 280 -5.80 9.36 -3.68
N ILE A 281 -6.88 8.59 -3.65
CA ILE A 281 -7.63 8.24 -2.45
C ILE A 281 -7.36 6.76 -2.14
N ILE A 282 -6.87 6.49 -0.94
CA ILE A 282 -6.71 5.14 -0.41
C ILE A 282 -7.94 4.82 0.43
N ASN A 283 -8.66 3.77 0.04
CA ASN A 283 -9.76 3.20 0.82
C ASN A 283 -9.31 1.81 1.33
N SER A 284 -8.77 1.71 2.55
CA SER A 284 -8.69 2.74 3.61
C SER A 284 -7.42 2.61 4.44
N TRP A 285 -7.14 3.59 5.32
CA TRP A 285 -6.14 3.40 6.38
C TRP A 285 -6.57 2.25 7.29
N ASN A 286 -7.76 2.33 7.89
CA ASN A 286 -8.14 1.46 8.99
C ASN A 286 -9.64 1.09 9.04
N GLU A 287 -10.35 0.89 7.93
CA GLU A 287 -11.72 0.35 7.97
C GLU A 287 -11.74 -1.16 8.17
N TRP A 288 -11.62 -1.58 9.42
CA TRP A 288 -11.51 -2.98 9.82
C TRP A 288 -12.78 -3.79 9.63
N TYR A 289 -13.98 -3.19 9.69
CA TYR A 289 -15.23 -3.94 9.48
C TYR A 289 -15.44 -4.34 8.03
N GLU A 290 -14.81 -3.64 7.08
CA GLU A 290 -14.87 -3.94 5.65
C GLU A 290 -13.60 -4.63 5.12
N GLY A 291 -12.58 -4.82 5.96
CA GLY A 291 -11.35 -5.50 5.57
C GLY A 291 -10.54 -4.74 4.51
N THR A 292 -10.69 -3.42 4.40
CA THR A 292 -10.01 -2.58 3.37
C THR A 292 -8.72 -1.93 3.85
N GLN A 293 -8.37 -2.09 5.13
CA GLN A 293 -7.27 -1.42 5.80
C GLN A 293 -5.90 -1.70 5.17
N ILE A 294 -5.05 -0.67 5.14
CA ILE A 294 -3.60 -0.78 4.90
C ILE A 294 -2.76 -0.60 6.17
N GLU A 295 -3.40 -0.24 7.29
CA GLU A 295 -2.78 -0.24 8.62
C GLU A 295 -2.14 -1.61 8.91
N PRO A 296 -0.97 -1.66 9.57
CA PRO A 296 -0.34 -2.92 9.89
C PRO A 296 -1.24 -3.87 10.67
N SER A 297 -1.41 -5.07 10.13
CA SER A 297 -2.35 -6.06 10.64
C SER A 297 -1.66 -7.34 11.08
N ARG A 298 -2.41 -8.20 11.80
CA ARG A 298 -1.90 -9.52 12.18
C ARG A 298 -1.63 -10.42 10.98
N THR A 299 -2.49 -10.34 9.98
CA THR A 299 -2.40 -11.14 8.76
C THR A 299 -1.31 -10.64 7.82
N TYR A 300 -1.25 -9.33 7.59
CA TYR A 300 -0.48 -8.74 6.50
C TYR A 300 0.77 -7.98 6.96
N GLY A 301 0.97 -7.81 8.28
CA GLY A 301 2.11 -7.06 8.81
C GLY A 301 2.21 -5.67 8.18
N THR A 302 3.40 -5.28 7.73
CA THR A 302 3.64 -3.97 7.06
C THR A 302 3.47 -4.00 5.54
N GLN A 303 3.08 -5.13 4.94
CA GLN A 303 3.08 -5.32 3.48
C GLN A 303 2.44 -4.15 2.73
N TYR A 304 1.26 -3.70 3.15
CA TYR A 304 0.56 -2.62 2.45
C TYR A 304 1.19 -1.25 2.65
N LEU A 305 1.86 -0.99 3.77
CA LEU A 305 2.65 0.24 3.93
C LEU A 305 3.87 0.26 3.02
N ASP A 306 4.54 -0.89 2.87
CA ASP A 306 5.70 -1.03 1.98
C ASP A 306 5.26 -0.84 0.51
N LEU A 307 4.11 -1.41 0.12
CA LEU A 307 3.51 -1.17 -1.19
C LEU A 307 3.12 0.30 -1.40
N THR A 308 2.47 0.93 -0.41
CA THR A 308 2.11 2.34 -0.48
C THR A 308 3.36 3.20 -0.67
N HIS A 309 4.44 2.92 0.07
CA HIS A 309 5.72 3.62 -0.07
C HIS A 309 6.22 3.57 -1.52
N ASP A 310 6.36 2.37 -2.07
CA ASP A 310 6.90 2.17 -3.42
C ASP A 310 6.07 2.90 -4.49
N TYR A 311 4.75 2.76 -4.44
CA TYR A 311 3.88 3.34 -5.47
C TYR A 311 3.61 4.83 -5.27
N ALA A 312 3.58 5.34 -4.04
CA ALA A 312 3.51 6.77 -3.75
C ALA A 312 4.72 7.49 -4.37
N GLN A 313 5.93 6.94 -4.21
CA GLN A 313 7.13 7.51 -4.82
C GLN A 313 7.05 7.52 -6.36
N ARG A 314 6.56 6.43 -6.97
CA ARG A 314 6.36 6.37 -8.44
C ARG A 314 5.32 7.39 -8.92
N PHE A 315 4.22 7.54 -8.19
CA PHE A 315 3.13 8.45 -8.51
C PHE A 315 3.52 9.93 -8.40
N LEU A 316 4.18 10.31 -7.30
CA LEU A 316 4.61 11.69 -7.05
C LEU A 316 5.64 12.15 -8.07
N ASN A 317 6.47 11.24 -8.57
CA ASN A 317 7.45 11.55 -9.60
C ASN A 317 6.88 11.47 -11.03
N ASN A 318 5.55 11.50 -11.24
CA ASN A 318 4.87 11.40 -12.56
C ASN A 318 5.25 10.17 -13.39
N GLY A 319 5.61 9.05 -12.74
CA GLY A 319 6.25 7.92 -13.42
C GLY A 319 7.68 8.23 -13.93
N SER A 320 8.10 9.49 -13.90
CA SER A 320 9.44 10.02 -14.15
C SER A 320 10.25 10.19 -12.87
N ALA A 321 10.12 9.25 -11.92
CA ALA A 321 11.26 9.05 -11.04
C ALA A 321 12.46 8.85 -11.97
N PRO A 322 13.63 9.50 -11.75
CA PRO A 322 14.82 9.09 -12.47
C PRO A 322 14.85 7.57 -12.35
N PRO A 323 15.08 6.81 -13.44
CA PRO A 323 15.09 5.36 -13.34
C PRO A 323 15.95 5.06 -12.14
N ILE A 324 15.35 4.49 -11.08
CA ILE A 324 16.10 4.11 -9.87
C ILE A 324 17.29 3.39 -10.45
N PRO A 325 18.52 3.91 -10.30
CA PRO A 325 19.64 3.56 -11.16
C PRO A 325 19.67 2.06 -11.19
N VAL A 326 19.26 1.46 -12.32
CA VAL A 326 18.80 0.07 -12.40
C VAL A 326 18.76 -0.60 -11.01
N GLY A 327 17.67 -0.33 -10.28
CA GLY A 327 17.21 -0.94 -9.02
C GLY A 327 18.19 -1.04 -7.84
N SER A 328 18.25 -0.09 -6.89
CA SER A 328 18.93 -0.37 -5.60
C SER A 328 18.14 0.11 -4.39
N TYR A 329 17.88 -0.77 -3.41
CA TYR A 329 17.22 -0.41 -2.15
C TYR A 329 18.02 -0.91 -0.94
N THR A 330 18.35 -0.01 -0.01
CA THR A 330 19.12 -0.32 1.20
C THR A 330 18.18 -0.53 2.39
N PHE A 331 18.24 -1.73 2.99
CA PHE A 331 17.42 -2.09 4.13
C PHE A 331 18.07 -1.59 5.42
N PRO A 332 17.47 -0.64 6.16
CA PRO A 332 18.07 -0.08 7.36
C PRO A 332 18.31 -1.13 8.46
N GLN A 333 17.54 -2.22 8.46
CA GLN A 333 17.64 -3.32 9.43
C GLN A 333 18.95 -4.11 9.28
N THR A 334 19.45 -4.27 8.06
CA THR A 334 20.64 -5.10 7.77
C THR A 334 21.81 -4.31 7.19
N GLY A 335 21.55 -3.06 6.79
CA GLY A 335 22.50 -2.20 6.06
C GLY A 335 22.79 -2.68 4.64
N GLN A 336 22.14 -3.75 4.17
CA GLN A 336 22.40 -4.33 2.86
C GLN A 336 21.56 -3.68 1.77
N THR A 337 22.14 -3.57 0.59
CA THR A 337 21.48 -3.00 -0.59
C THR A 337 21.15 -4.11 -1.58
N VAL A 338 19.90 -4.14 -2.06
CA VAL A 338 19.46 -5.06 -3.11
C VAL A 338 19.42 -4.33 -4.44
N SER A 339 20.27 -4.82 -5.36
CA SER A 339 20.65 -4.36 -6.71
C SER A 339 19.76 -4.75 -7.92
N GLY A 340 19.79 -4.00 -9.03
CA GLY A 340 19.12 -4.18 -10.30
C GLY A 340 18.01 -5.20 -10.40
N ARG A 341 18.26 -6.24 -11.18
CA ARG A 341 17.29 -7.27 -11.52
C ARG A 341 16.88 -8.10 -10.30
N LEU A 342 17.75 -8.24 -9.29
CA LEU A 342 17.40 -8.94 -8.06
C LEU A 342 16.41 -8.14 -7.21
N LEU A 343 16.51 -6.80 -7.17
CA LEU A 343 15.52 -5.95 -6.52
C LEU A 343 14.18 -6.04 -7.22
N ASP A 344 14.18 -5.91 -8.54
CA ASP A 344 12.98 -6.03 -9.38
C ASP A 344 12.30 -7.38 -9.15
N TYR A 345 13.06 -8.48 -9.17
CA TYR A 345 12.53 -9.81 -8.89
C TYR A 345 12.00 -9.95 -7.47
N TRP A 346 12.73 -9.47 -6.46
CA TRP A 346 12.32 -9.50 -5.05
C TRP A 346 10.99 -8.77 -4.86
N GLN A 347 10.84 -7.58 -5.43
CA GLN A 347 9.64 -6.74 -5.30
C GLN A 347 8.39 -7.38 -5.93
N HIS A 348 8.54 -8.05 -7.09
CA HIS A 348 7.44 -8.67 -7.81
C HIS A 348 7.07 -10.08 -7.31
N ASN A 349 7.95 -10.76 -6.58
CA ASN A 349 7.72 -12.13 -6.12
C ASN A 349 7.48 -12.24 -4.60
N GLY A 350 6.83 -11.22 -4.02
CA GLY A 350 6.38 -11.22 -2.62
C GLY A 350 7.35 -10.61 -1.60
N GLY A 351 8.54 -10.17 -2.00
CA GLY A 351 9.43 -9.34 -1.19
C GLY A 351 9.74 -9.89 0.20
N LEU A 352 9.45 -9.10 1.23
CA LEU A 352 9.82 -9.41 2.62
C LEU A 352 9.12 -10.66 3.17
N SER A 353 7.88 -10.92 2.79
CA SER A 353 7.13 -12.09 3.28
C SER A 353 7.69 -13.39 2.73
N VAL A 354 8.09 -13.38 1.46
CA VAL A 354 8.61 -14.56 0.75
C VAL A 354 10.11 -14.75 0.97
N PHE A 355 10.91 -13.72 0.71
CA PHE A 355 12.38 -13.83 0.73
C PHE A 355 12.99 -13.34 2.05
N GLY A 356 12.34 -12.40 2.73
CA GLY A 356 12.87 -11.74 3.92
C GLY A 356 13.91 -10.64 3.61
N LEU A 357 14.60 -10.18 4.64
CA LEU A 357 15.63 -9.14 4.53
C LEU A 357 16.90 -9.67 3.84
N PRO A 358 17.61 -8.84 3.06
CA PRO A 358 18.94 -9.19 2.54
C PRO A 358 19.95 -9.30 3.67
N LEU A 359 20.77 -10.35 3.63
CA LEU A 359 21.77 -10.66 4.65
C LEU A 359 23.18 -10.27 4.23
N ASP A 360 23.50 -10.33 2.94
CA ASP A 360 24.76 -9.87 2.34
C ASP A 360 24.54 -8.87 1.21
N ALA A 361 25.66 -8.34 0.71
CA ALA A 361 25.70 -7.59 -0.52
C ALA A 361 25.62 -8.53 -1.72
N GLN A 362 24.96 -8.08 -2.79
CA GLN A 362 24.97 -8.78 -4.06
C GLN A 362 26.41 -8.95 -4.58
N ALA A 363 26.82 -10.19 -4.87
CA ALA A 363 28.16 -10.52 -5.31
C ALA A 363 28.17 -11.79 -6.20
N PRO A 364 29.23 -12.03 -7.00
CA PRO A 364 29.40 -13.33 -7.65
C PRO A 364 29.51 -14.46 -6.61
N GLY A 365 28.68 -15.49 -6.72
CA GLY A 365 28.68 -16.67 -5.87
C GLY A 365 28.74 -17.96 -6.69
N GLN A 366 29.55 -18.92 -6.25
CA GLN A 366 29.65 -20.23 -6.87
C GLN A 366 28.49 -21.12 -6.39
N THR A 367 27.75 -21.68 -7.33
CA THR A 367 26.69 -22.67 -7.10
C THR A 367 27.01 -23.94 -7.90
N PRO A 368 26.27 -25.05 -7.67
CA PRO A 368 26.39 -26.25 -8.51
C PRO A 368 26.11 -25.98 -10.00
N ASP A 369 25.31 -24.96 -10.31
CA ASP A 369 24.88 -24.62 -11.67
C ASP A 369 25.83 -23.62 -12.36
N GLY A 370 26.73 -22.95 -11.63
CA GLY A 370 27.66 -21.98 -12.21
C GLY A 370 28.09 -20.86 -11.26
N LEU A 371 28.74 -19.84 -11.82
CA LEU A 371 29.12 -18.62 -11.11
C LEU A 371 28.15 -17.50 -11.52
N PHE A 372 27.28 -17.10 -10.60
CA PHE A 372 26.24 -16.11 -10.86
C PHE A 372 26.33 -14.93 -9.91
N GLN A 373 25.82 -13.76 -10.33
CA GLN A 373 25.54 -12.70 -9.37
C GLN A 373 24.41 -13.17 -8.46
N ALA A 374 24.65 -13.23 -7.16
CA ALA A 374 23.70 -13.72 -6.19
C ALA A 374 23.63 -12.82 -4.96
N GLN A 375 22.52 -12.92 -4.23
CA GLN A 375 22.35 -12.28 -2.94
C GLN A 375 21.53 -13.19 -2.03
N LEU A 376 21.97 -13.32 -0.78
CA LEU A 376 21.32 -14.12 0.24
C LEU A 376 20.33 -13.25 1.02
N PHE A 377 19.12 -13.77 1.18
CA PHE A 377 18.06 -13.21 2.01
C PHE A 377 17.74 -14.17 3.15
N GLU A 378 16.92 -13.76 4.11
CA GLU A 378 16.57 -14.59 5.26
C GLU A 378 16.02 -15.98 4.89
N ARG A 379 15.31 -16.12 3.76
CA ARG A 379 14.67 -17.38 3.36
C ARG A 379 15.20 -17.99 2.07
N ASN A 380 15.73 -17.18 1.14
CA ASN A 380 16.20 -17.66 -0.16
C ASN A 380 17.49 -16.97 -0.60
N ARG A 381 18.18 -17.62 -1.54
CA ARG A 381 19.26 -17.01 -2.33
C ARG A 381 18.71 -16.72 -3.71
N LEU A 382 18.77 -15.46 -4.15
CA LEU A 382 18.41 -15.09 -5.52
C LEU A 382 19.67 -15.10 -6.38
N GLU A 383 19.60 -15.71 -7.56
CA GLU A 383 20.71 -15.89 -8.49
C GLU A 383 20.30 -15.30 -9.84
N LEU A 384 21.14 -14.44 -10.42
CA LEU A 384 20.91 -13.79 -11.71
C LEU A 384 21.55 -14.63 -12.84
N HIS A 385 20.72 -15.14 -13.73
CA HIS A 385 21.04 -15.96 -14.91
C HIS A 385 20.77 -15.14 -16.18
N PRO A 386 21.64 -14.20 -16.57
CA PRO A 386 21.39 -13.25 -17.65
C PRO A 386 21.22 -13.89 -19.03
N GLU A 387 21.63 -15.14 -19.20
CA GLU A 387 21.44 -15.95 -20.40
C GLU A 387 19.99 -16.40 -20.62
N ASN A 388 19.17 -16.41 -19.56
CA ASN A 388 17.77 -16.81 -19.65
C ASN A 388 16.89 -15.60 -20.00
N ALA A 389 15.76 -15.86 -20.66
CA ALA A 389 14.74 -14.83 -20.88
C ALA A 389 13.90 -14.65 -19.60
N ARG A 390 13.41 -13.43 -19.36
CA ARG A 390 12.44 -13.14 -18.30
C ARG A 390 11.19 -14.02 -18.44
N PRO A 391 10.58 -14.49 -17.32
CA PRO A 391 10.96 -14.22 -15.92
C PRO A 391 12.06 -15.14 -15.34
N TYR A 392 12.65 -16.04 -16.13
CA TYR A 392 13.59 -17.09 -15.69
C TYR A 392 15.05 -16.62 -15.60
N ASP A 393 15.31 -15.34 -15.81
CA ASP A 393 16.60 -14.69 -15.65
C ASP A 393 17.00 -14.48 -14.19
N VAL A 394 16.09 -14.75 -13.23
CA VAL A 394 16.42 -14.89 -11.82
C VAL A 394 15.86 -16.21 -11.31
N LEU A 395 16.73 -17.01 -10.68
CA LEU A 395 16.39 -18.31 -10.12
C LEU A 395 16.68 -18.32 -8.63
N LEU A 396 15.93 -19.13 -7.89
CA LEU A 396 16.18 -19.37 -6.48
C LEU A 396 17.17 -20.52 -6.31
N GLY A 397 18.22 -20.26 -5.54
CA GLY A 397 19.17 -21.27 -5.11
C GLY A 397 18.51 -22.36 -4.27
N ARG A 398 19.09 -23.57 -4.31
CA ARG A 398 18.57 -24.77 -3.64
C ARG A 398 18.93 -24.80 -2.14
N LEU A 399 18.62 -23.73 -1.40
CA LEU A 399 19.02 -23.58 0.01
C LEU A 399 18.56 -24.75 0.89
N GLY A 400 17.40 -25.36 0.62
CA GLY A 400 16.95 -26.53 1.38
C GLY A 400 17.86 -27.74 1.17
N ALA A 401 18.21 -28.04 -0.07
CA ALA A 401 19.16 -29.12 -0.39
C ALA A 401 20.58 -28.81 0.12
N ASP A 402 21.05 -27.58 -0.08
CA ASP A 402 22.37 -27.11 0.35
C ASP A 402 22.52 -27.24 1.87
N THR A 403 21.50 -26.81 2.63
CA THR A 403 21.48 -26.86 4.10
C THR A 403 21.44 -28.31 4.62
N LEU A 404 20.63 -29.18 4.02
CA LEU A 404 20.61 -30.60 4.40
C LEU A 404 21.98 -31.27 4.14
N SER A 405 22.61 -30.96 3.01
CA SER A 405 23.93 -31.49 2.69
C SER A 405 24.99 -31.01 3.68
N SER A 406 24.99 -29.71 4.05
CA SER A 406 25.94 -29.17 5.05
C SER A 406 25.75 -29.75 6.45
N GLN A 407 24.54 -30.22 6.77
CA GLN A 407 24.24 -30.97 8.00
C GLN A 407 24.67 -32.46 7.94
N GLY A 408 25.31 -32.90 6.85
CA GLY A 408 25.68 -34.31 6.63
C GLY A 408 24.49 -35.20 6.30
N ARG A 409 23.38 -34.64 5.82
CA ARG A 409 22.13 -35.32 5.47
C ARG A 409 21.75 -35.11 3.99
N PRO A 410 22.62 -35.46 3.02
CA PRO A 410 22.31 -35.25 1.60
C PRO A 410 20.99 -35.93 1.22
N TRP A 411 20.09 -35.16 0.60
CA TRP A 411 18.69 -35.56 0.40
C TRP A 411 18.54 -36.80 -0.50
N GLU A 412 19.53 -37.07 -1.34
CA GLU A 412 19.62 -38.26 -2.19
C GLU A 412 19.68 -39.55 -1.37
N THR A 413 20.22 -39.47 -0.14
CA THR A 413 20.37 -40.61 0.78
C THR A 413 19.18 -40.79 1.72
N LEU A 414 18.24 -39.83 1.75
CA LEU A 414 17.08 -39.91 2.61
C LEU A 414 16.12 -41.03 2.15
N PRO A 415 15.44 -41.72 3.08
CA PRO A 415 14.51 -42.79 2.74
C PRO A 415 13.41 -42.33 1.76
N LYS A 416 13.23 -43.08 0.68
CA LYS A 416 12.21 -42.82 -0.34
C LYS A 416 10.88 -43.45 0.06
N GLU A 417 9.80 -42.79 -0.30
CA GLU A 417 8.44 -43.17 0.03
C GLU A 417 7.74 -43.83 -1.15
N GLN A 418 6.71 -44.62 -0.88
CA GLN A 418 5.79 -45.08 -1.91
C GLN A 418 4.68 -44.02 -2.12
N PRO A 419 4.09 -43.93 -3.32
CA PRO A 419 2.97 -43.02 -3.57
C PRO A 419 1.83 -43.25 -2.58
N LYS A 420 1.34 -42.17 -1.94
CA LYS A 420 0.29 -42.21 -0.93
C LYS A 420 -1.00 -41.57 -1.45
N ALA A 421 -2.13 -42.24 -1.26
CA ALA A 421 -3.44 -41.70 -1.58
C ALA A 421 -3.73 -40.41 -0.80
N GLY A 422 -4.28 -39.40 -1.46
CA GLY A 422 -4.54 -38.08 -0.87
C GLY A 422 -3.31 -37.15 -0.81
N CYS A 423 -2.16 -37.59 -1.31
CA CYS A 423 -0.95 -36.79 -1.40
C CYS A 423 -0.50 -36.61 -2.86
N ARG A 424 0.30 -35.59 -3.11
CA ARG A 424 1.02 -35.44 -4.37
C ARG A 424 2.36 -36.16 -4.28
N PHE A 425 2.57 -37.19 -5.09
CA PHE A 425 3.85 -37.89 -5.15
C PHE A 425 4.77 -37.28 -6.21
N PHE A 426 6.03 -37.03 -5.85
CA PHE A 426 7.07 -36.53 -6.75
C PHE A 426 8.04 -37.67 -7.09
N PRO A 427 7.87 -38.38 -8.22
CA PRO A 427 8.71 -39.53 -8.57
C PRO A 427 10.20 -39.16 -8.75
N GLN A 428 10.49 -37.89 -9.09
CA GLN A 428 11.85 -37.38 -9.27
C GLN A 428 12.65 -37.40 -7.97
N THR A 429 11.99 -37.12 -6.84
CA THR A 429 12.64 -37.08 -5.52
C THR A 429 12.28 -38.28 -4.66
N GLY A 430 11.18 -38.99 -4.98
CA GLY A 430 10.66 -40.13 -4.24
C GLY A 430 9.92 -39.76 -2.96
N HIS A 431 9.32 -38.56 -2.87
CA HIS A 431 8.65 -38.06 -1.66
C HIS A 431 7.20 -37.63 -1.94
N ASN A 432 6.33 -37.79 -0.93
CA ASN A 432 4.97 -37.30 -0.96
C ASN A 432 4.87 -35.91 -0.33
N LEU A 433 4.04 -35.05 -0.93
CA LEU A 433 3.55 -33.81 -0.33
C LEU A 433 2.08 -34.01 0.05
N CYS A 434 1.80 -34.03 1.35
CA CYS A 434 0.47 -34.26 1.92
C CYS A 434 -0.02 -33.00 2.65
N GLU A 435 -1.30 -32.97 3.04
CA GLU A 435 -1.81 -31.94 3.94
C GLU A 435 -1.10 -31.97 5.31
N PRO A 436 -0.90 -30.81 5.97
CA PRO A 436 -1.34 -29.47 5.55
C PRO A 436 -0.40 -28.76 4.55
N PHE A 437 0.80 -29.28 4.33
CA PHE A 437 1.80 -28.64 3.46
C PHE A 437 1.39 -28.58 1.98
N LEU A 438 0.56 -29.52 1.51
CA LEU A 438 0.06 -29.53 0.14
C LEU A 438 -0.81 -28.31 -0.18
N SER A 439 -1.72 -27.93 0.72
CA SER A 439 -2.54 -26.73 0.55
C SER A 439 -1.68 -25.47 0.51
N TYR A 440 -0.71 -25.34 1.44
CA TYR A 440 0.20 -24.20 1.48
C TYR A 440 1.05 -24.09 0.21
N TRP A 441 1.60 -25.21 -0.27
CA TRP A 441 2.39 -25.25 -1.50
C TRP A 441 1.57 -24.83 -2.72
N ARG A 442 0.28 -25.18 -2.79
CA ARG A 442 -0.60 -24.81 -3.91
C ARG A 442 -1.07 -23.37 -3.89
N SER A 443 -1.03 -22.70 -2.74
CA SER A 443 -1.47 -21.32 -2.60
C SER A 443 -0.33 -20.30 -2.71
N HIS A 444 0.91 -20.74 -2.89
CA HIS A 444 2.08 -19.88 -2.99
C HIS A 444 2.97 -20.25 -4.19
N GLY A 445 3.43 -19.23 -4.92
CA GLY A 445 4.30 -19.39 -6.07
C GLY A 445 4.93 -18.07 -6.47
N LEU A 446 5.88 -18.14 -7.40
CA LEU A 446 6.42 -16.96 -8.08
C LEU A 446 5.42 -16.44 -9.12
N ASP A 447 5.46 -15.16 -9.46
CA ASP A 447 4.71 -14.64 -10.61
C ASP A 447 5.50 -14.95 -11.89
N LEU A 448 5.05 -15.97 -12.62
CA LEU A 448 5.61 -16.33 -13.93
C LEU A 448 4.72 -15.88 -15.10
N GLY A 449 3.80 -14.94 -14.84
CA GLY A 449 2.89 -14.37 -15.83
C GLY A 449 1.68 -15.25 -16.16
N GLN A 450 1.35 -16.22 -15.31
CA GLN A 450 0.13 -17.04 -15.44
C GLN A 450 -0.95 -16.57 -14.44
N PRO A 451 -2.25 -16.68 -14.78
CA PRO A 451 -3.31 -16.36 -13.83
C PRO A 451 -3.40 -17.36 -12.68
N GLY A 452 -3.33 -16.87 -11.44
CA GLY A 452 -3.37 -17.67 -10.22
C GLY A 452 -2.08 -18.43 -9.95
N ILE A 453 -2.02 -19.22 -8.87
CA ILE A 453 -0.84 -20.03 -8.55
C ILE A 453 -0.92 -21.38 -9.25
N THR A 454 -0.01 -21.59 -10.19
CA THR A 454 0.16 -22.86 -10.88
C THR A 454 1.16 -23.76 -10.14
N ASP A 455 1.11 -25.07 -10.45
CA ASP A 455 2.13 -26.03 -10.00
C ASP A 455 3.55 -25.60 -10.38
N GLN A 456 3.70 -24.96 -11.54
CA GLN A 456 4.99 -24.51 -12.04
C GLN A 456 5.53 -23.35 -11.20
N GLU A 457 4.67 -22.43 -10.78
CA GLU A 457 5.03 -21.28 -9.94
C GLU A 457 5.36 -21.70 -8.51
N ALA A 458 4.63 -22.66 -7.97
CA ALA A 458 4.95 -23.29 -6.68
C ALA A 458 6.26 -24.08 -6.73
N LEU A 459 6.50 -24.84 -7.81
CA LEU A 459 7.79 -25.51 -8.06
C LEU A 459 8.94 -24.51 -8.20
N ALA A 460 8.71 -23.38 -8.86
CA ALA A 460 9.74 -22.37 -9.05
C ALA A 460 10.09 -21.68 -7.72
N LEU A 461 9.11 -21.48 -6.83
CA LEU A 461 9.33 -20.92 -5.50
C LEU A 461 10.01 -21.93 -4.54
N PHE A 462 9.40 -23.09 -4.34
CA PHE A 462 9.82 -24.03 -3.30
C PHE A 462 10.69 -25.18 -3.80
N GLY A 463 10.55 -25.53 -5.08
CA GLY A 463 11.06 -26.79 -5.63
C GLY A 463 10.23 -28.00 -5.21
N MET A 464 10.78 -29.17 -5.49
CA MET A 464 10.17 -30.45 -5.10
C MET A 464 10.44 -30.76 -3.62
N PRO A 465 9.55 -31.52 -2.93
CA PRO A 465 9.86 -32.05 -1.61
C PRO A 465 11.04 -33.03 -1.73
N ILE A 466 12.04 -32.89 -0.86
CA ILE A 466 13.26 -33.70 -0.84
C ILE A 466 13.40 -34.51 0.46
N SER A 467 12.42 -34.42 1.35
CA SER A 467 12.29 -35.28 2.53
C SER A 467 10.83 -35.72 2.71
N GLY A 468 10.64 -36.77 3.51
CA GLY A 468 9.35 -36.99 4.19
C GLY A 468 9.16 -35.97 5.33
N VAL A 469 7.97 -35.98 5.94
CA VAL A 469 7.69 -35.16 7.13
C VAL A 469 8.33 -35.81 8.37
N SER A 470 9.06 -35.02 9.15
CA SER A 470 9.59 -35.44 10.46
C SER A 470 9.57 -34.27 11.45
N ASN A 471 9.47 -34.57 12.74
CA ASN A 471 9.60 -33.54 13.77
C ASN A 471 11.06 -33.10 13.89
N GLU A 472 11.34 -31.84 13.60
CA GLU A 472 12.68 -31.26 13.69
C GLU A 472 12.67 -30.05 14.62
N ARG A 473 13.81 -29.81 15.28
CA ARG A 473 13.99 -28.63 16.12
C ARG A 473 14.43 -27.44 15.25
N ASN A 474 13.61 -26.40 15.17
CA ASN A 474 13.90 -25.20 14.39
C ASN A 474 14.85 -24.24 15.14
N SER A 475 15.22 -23.13 14.50
CA SER A 475 16.14 -22.12 15.05
C SER A 475 15.59 -21.40 16.29
N SER A 476 14.26 -21.36 16.44
CA SER A 476 13.59 -20.78 17.62
C SER A 476 13.61 -21.73 18.82
N GLY A 477 13.99 -22.99 18.60
CA GLY A 477 14.08 -24.03 19.63
C GLY A 477 12.86 -24.92 19.74
N ASP A 478 11.82 -24.66 18.94
CA ASP A 478 10.59 -25.45 18.87
C ASP A 478 10.81 -26.73 18.08
N THR A 479 10.11 -27.80 18.44
CA THR A 479 10.13 -29.07 17.70
C THR A 479 8.81 -29.24 16.96
N VAL A 480 8.84 -29.06 15.65
CA VAL A 480 7.64 -28.96 14.80
C VAL A 480 7.71 -29.95 13.63
N PRO A 481 6.55 -30.47 13.13
CA PRO A 481 6.51 -31.22 11.90
C PRO A 481 7.11 -30.38 10.77
N THR A 482 8.11 -30.96 10.11
CA THR A 482 8.96 -30.26 9.16
C THR A 482 9.08 -31.08 7.89
N GLN A 483 8.98 -30.41 6.74
CA GLN A 483 9.31 -31.00 5.45
C GLN A 483 10.26 -30.10 4.67
N TRP A 484 11.30 -30.71 4.12
CA TRP A 484 12.30 -30.04 3.30
C TRP A 484 11.94 -30.11 1.83
N PHE A 485 12.16 -28.99 1.14
CA PHE A 485 12.04 -28.83 -0.29
C PHE A 485 13.40 -28.40 -0.86
N GLU A 486 13.57 -28.43 -2.18
CA GLU A 486 14.83 -28.03 -2.79
C GLU A 486 15.24 -26.61 -2.38
N ARG A 487 14.29 -25.68 -2.25
CA ARG A 487 14.55 -24.24 -2.03
C ARG A 487 14.01 -23.70 -0.70
N ALA A 488 13.31 -24.52 0.08
CA ALA A 488 12.62 -24.08 1.30
C ALA A 488 12.52 -25.20 2.35
N ARG A 489 12.16 -24.81 3.57
CA ARG A 489 11.76 -25.73 4.65
C ARG A 489 10.41 -25.26 5.18
N PHE A 490 9.42 -26.15 5.19
CA PHE A 490 8.11 -25.86 5.76
C PHE A 490 8.02 -26.40 7.18
N GLU A 491 7.43 -25.62 8.07
CA GLU A 491 7.27 -25.90 9.49
C GLU A 491 5.78 -25.77 9.86
N HIS A 492 5.22 -26.79 10.51
CA HIS A 492 3.83 -26.77 10.97
C HIS A 492 3.73 -26.36 12.44
N HIS A 493 3.28 -25.15 12.68
CA HIS A 493 3.04 -24.51 13.96
C HIS A 493 1.57 -24.64 14.36
N THR A 494 1.20 -25.78 14.96
CA THR A 494 -0.20 -26.08 15.35
C THR A 494 -0.78 -25.12 16.39
N GLU A 495 0.07 -24.37 17.08
CA GLU A 495 -0.29 -23.30 18.00
C GLU A 495 -0.82 -22.05 17.28
N ASN A 496 -0.52 -21.89 15.99
CA ASN A 496 -1.06 -20.83 15.16
C ASN A 496 -2.37 -21.29 14.50
N PRO A 497 -3.36 -20.41 14.34
CA PRO A 497 -4.56 -20.73 13.58
C PRO A 497 -4.23 -20.74 12.07
N PRO A 498 -4.83 -21.65 11.28
CA PRO A 498 -4.77 -21.57 9.82
C PRO A 498 -5.26 -20.21 9.30
N PRO A 499 -4.63 -19.64 8.24
CA PRO A 499 -3.58 -20.23 7.41
C PRO A 499 -2.13 -19.97 7.91
N TYR A 500 -1.93 -19.47 9.13
CA TYR A 500 -0.60 -19.10 9.68
C TYR A 500 0.12 -20.26 10.39
N ASP A 501 -0.47 -21.44 10.32
CA ASP A 501 0.10 -22.65 10.90
C ASP A 501 1.25 -23.20 10.06
N ILE A 502 1.41 -22.82 8.79
CA ILE A 502 2.58 -23.18 7.98
C ILE A 502 3.53 -21.99 7.84
N LEU A 503 4.75 -22.13 8.37
CA LEU A 503 5.80 -21.13 8.27
C LEU A 503 6.98 -21.65 7.44
N LEU A 504 7.71 -20.73 6.82
CA LEU A 504 8.97 -21.02 6.13
C LEU A 504 10.16 -20.82 7.07
N GLY A 505 11.02 -21.84 7.14
CA GLY A 505 12.30 -21.75 7.82
C GLY A 505 13.19 -20.65 7.23
N ARG A 506 14.00 -20.01 8.07
CA ARG A 506 14.86 -18.88 7.67
C ARG A 506 16.22 -19.40 7.20
N LEU A 507 16.21 -20.26 6.20
CA LEU A 507 17.39 -21.03 5.78
C LEU A 507 18.61 -20.16 5.45
N GLY A 508 18.42 -18.97 4.87
CA GLY A 508 19.52 -18.05 4.62
C GLY A 508 20.10 -17.42 5.88
N ALA A 509 19.26 -17.17 6.90
CA ALA A 509 19.74 -16.70 8.20
C ALA A 509 20.41 -17.82 9.01
N GLU A 510 19.92 -19.05 8.89
CA GLU A 510 20.42 -20.25 9.60
C GLU A 510 21.73 -20.80 9.03
N SER A 511 22.08 -20.46 7.78
CA SER A 511 23.29 -20.91 7.11
C SER A 511 24.51 -20.01 7.37
N ARG A 512 24.40 -19.04 8.28
CA ARG A 512 25.48 -18.11 8.68
C ARG A 512 26.23 -18.51 9.92
#